data_AF-A0A383CG86-F1
#
_entry.id   AF-A0A383CG86-F1
#
_cell.length_a   1.000
_cell.length_b   1.000
_cell.length_c   1.000
_cell.angle_alpha   90.00
_cell.angle_beta   90.00
_cell.angle_gamma   90.00
#
_symmetry.space_group_name_H-M   'P 1'
#
loop_
_entity.id
_entity.type
_entity.pdbx_description
1 polymer ?
#
loop_
_entity_poly.entity_id
_entity_poly.type
_entity_poly.pdbx_seq_one_letter_code
_entity_poly.pdbx_strand_id
1 'polypeptide(L)'
;VEKDIMPFLNSCSIACGGHTGDKSSMTDTILIAKKYDVNIGAHPSYPDKENFGRKNISISNADLSNSLMSQIDDLDRIARSLETSLNHIKMHGAL
;
A
#
# COMPACT_ATOMS: atom_id res chain seq x y z
N VAL A 1 -3.59 13.99 9.31
CA VAL A 1 -4.64 12.95 9.38
C VAL A 1 -4.06 11.58 9.69
N GLU A 2 -3.18 11.01 8.86
CA GLU A 2 -2.60 9.67 9.12
C GLU A 2 -1.96 9.54 10.52
N LYS A 3 -1.09 10.49 10.89
CA LYS A 3 -0.47 10.56 12.21
C LYS A 3 -1.47 10.66 13.37
N ASP A 4 -2.66 11.22 13.12
CA ASP A 4 -3.66 11.51 14.13
C ASP A 4 -4.49 10.26 14.45
N ILE A 5 -4.62 9.33 13.48
CA ILE A 5 -5.35 8.07 13.65
C ILE A 5 -4.43 6.89 14.03
N MET A 6 -3.15 6.92 13.63
CA MET A 6 -2.21 5.81 13.83
C MET A 6 -2.12 5.28 15.28
N PRO A 7 -2.14 6.13 16.34
CA PRO A 7 -2.07 5.65 17.73
C PRO A 7 -3.23 4.73 18.15
N PHE A 8 -4.31 4.68 17.37
CA PHE A 8 -5.53 3.92 17.66
C PHE A 8 -5.67 2.66 16.79
N LEU A 9 -4.69 2.35 15.94
CA LEU A 9 -4.74 1.22 15.01
C LEU A 9 -3.88 0.07 15.52
N ASN A 10 -4.31 -1.17 15.25
CA ASN A 10 -3.45 -2.35 15.35
C ASN A 10 -2.70 -2.65 14.04
N SER A 11 -3.31 -2.27 12.91
CA SER A 11 -2.76 -2.48 11.58
C SER A 11 -3.16 -1.35 10.63
N CYS A 12 -2.31 -1.01 9.68
CA CYS A 12 -2.60 -0.07 8.60
C CYS A 12 -2.30 -0.70 7.23
N SER A 13 -3.12 -0.37 6.23
CA SER A 13 -2.92 -0.79 4.83
C SER A 13 -2.47 0.42 4.01
N ILE A 14 -1.24 0.39 3.52
CA ILE A 14 -0.57 1.52 2.86
C ILE A 14 -0.74 1.40 1.34
N ALA A 15 -1.18 2.49 0.70
CA ALA A 15 -1.34 2.53 -0.74
C ALA A 15 0.00 2.34 -1.47
N CYS A 16 -0.01 1.50 -2.51
CA CYS A 16 1.20 1.01 -3.19
C CYS A 16 1.43 1.65 -4.57
N GLY A 17 0.81 2.78 -4.88
CA GLY A 17 1.02 3.49 -6.15
C GLY A 17 0.09 3.08 -7.30
N GLY A 18 -0.74 2.05 -7.15
CA GLY A 18 -1.76 1.70 -8.15
C GLY A 18 -2.90 2.72 -8.23
N HIS A 19 -3.57 2.98 -7.10
CA HIS A 19 -4.68 3.93 -7.00
C HIS A 19 -4.26 5.28 -6.43
N THR A 20 -3.29 5.28 -5.53
CA THR A 20 -2.64 6.47 -4.97
C THR A 20 -1.34 6.07 -4.29
N GLY A 21 -0.61 7.08 -3.81
CA GLY A 21 0.65 6.93 -3.12
C GLY A 21 1.85 6.91 -4.06
N ASP A 22 3.00 7.21 -3.46
CA ASP A 22 4.31 7.20 -4.09
C ASP A 22 5.36 6.82 -3.04
N LYS A 23 6.64 6.78 -3.43
CA LYS A 23 7.74 6.42 -2.55
C LYS A 23 7.80 7.31 -1.29
N SER A 24 7.52 8.61 -1.42
CA SER A 24 7.55 9.55 -0.29
C SER A 24 6.43 9.23 0.68
N SER A 25 5.18 9.15 0.18
CA SER A 25 4.03 8.87 1.04
C SER A 25 4.13 7.51 1.72
N MET A 26 4.62 6.49 1.02
CA MET A 26 4.86 5.16 1.60
C MET A 26 5.89 5.21 2.72
N THR A 27 7.02 5.90 2.48
CA THR A 27 8.10 6.07 3.47
C THR A 27 7.59 6.76 4.73
N ASP A 28 6.89 7.89 4.56
CA ASP A 28 6.34 8.66 5.67
C ASP A 28 5.32 7.83 6.47
N THR A 29 4.44 7.12 5.79
CA THR A 29 3.43 6.27 6.45
C THR A 29 4.06 5.13 7.23
N ILE A 30 5.10 4.47 6.67
CA ILE A 30 5.83 3.41 7.36
C ILE A 30 6.51 3.96 8.62
N LEU A 31 7.17 5.12 8.54
CA LEU A 31 7.82 5.73 9.71
C LEU A 31 6.81 6.06 10.82
N ILE A 32 5.64 6.55 10.46
CA ILE A 32 4.54 6.82 11.41
C ILE A 32 4.04 5.51 12.02
N ALA A 33 3.79 4.47 11.21
CA ALA A 33 3.34 3.16 11.69
C ALA A 33 4.36 2.53 12.65
N LYS A 34 5.65 2.58 12.31
CA LYS A 34 6.75 2.12 13.19
C LYS A 34 6.76 2.85 14.52
N LYS A 35 6.57 4.17 14.52
CA LYS A 35 6.55 4.98 15.75
C LYS A 35 5.48 4.52 16.74
N TYR A 36 4.35 4.02 16.24
CA TYR A 36 3.20 3.61 17.05
C TYR A 36 3.04 2.09 17.15
N ASP A 37 4.04 1.31 16.72
CA ASP A 37 4.02 -0.16 16.74
C ASP A 37 2.80 -0.76 16.01
N VAL A 38 2.44 -0.17 14.87
CA VAL A 38 1.30 -0.60 14.04
C VAL A 38 1.77 -1.56 12.96
N ASN A 39 1.04 -2.67 12.77
CA ASN A 39 1.33 -3.62 11.70
C ASN A 39 1.17 -3.00 10.32
N ILE A 40 2.18 -3.14 9.47
CA ILE A 40 2.24 -2.54 8.14
C ILE A 40 1.77 -3.55 7.10
N GLY A 41 0.78 -3.21 6.28
CA GLY A 41 0.35 -4.06 5.17
C GLY A 41 0.29 -3.34 3.84
N ALA A 42 0.47 -4.09 2.75
CA ALA A 42 0.30 -3.57 1.39
C ALA A 42 -1.20 -3.38 1.07
N HIS A 43 -1.52 -2.28 0.40
CA HIS A 43 -2.85 -1.98 -0.13
C HIS A 43 -2.82 -1.84 -1.65
N PRO A 44 -2.51 -2.92 -2.40
CA PRO A 44 -2.45 -2.87 -3.84
C PRO A 44 -3.85 -2.75 -4.45
N SER A 45 -3.92 -2.23 -5.66
CA SER A 45 -5.15 -1.94 -6.38
C SER A 45 -5.01 -2.22 -7.87
N TYR A 46 -6.10 -2.03 -8.62
CA TYR A 46 -5.98 -1.74 -10.04
C TYR A 46 -5.07 -0.51 -10.28
N PRO A 47 -4.28 -0.49 -11.37
CA PRO A 47 -3.45 0.65 -11.77
C PRO A 47 -4.30 1.77 -12.39
N ASP A 48 -5.20 2.35 -11.59
CA ASP A 48 -6.18 3.34 -12.01
C ASP A 48 -6.21 4.51 -11.03
N LYS A 49 -5.20 5.38 -11.13
CA LYS A 49 -5.10 6.59 -10.28
C LYS A 49 -6.25 7.57 -10.52
N GLU A 50 -6.68 7.72 -11.78
CA GLU A 50 -7.72 8.68 -12.15
C GLU A 50 -9.05 8.40 -11.45
N ASN A 51 -9.39 7.11 -11.26
CA ASN A 51 -10.60 6.71 -10.55
C ASN A 51 -10.32 6.11 -9.16
N PHE A 52 -9.13 6.35 -8.62
CA PHE A 52 -8.71 5.89 -7.29
C PHE A 52 -8.87 4.36 -7.11
N GLY A 53 -8.66 3.56 -8.16
CA GLY A 53 -8.80 2.10 -8.11
C GLY A 53 -10.21 1.60 -7.79
N ARG A 54 -11.23 2.45 -7.94
CA ARG A 54 -12.63 2.12 -7.60
C ARG A 54 -13.47 1.69 -8.80
N LYS A 55 -12.89 1.61 -9.99
CA LYS A 55 -13.54 1.05 -11.18
C LYS A 55 -12.91 -0.29 -11.54
N ASN A 56 -13.76 -1.22 -11.95
CA ASN A 56 -13.29 -2.39 -12.67
C ASN A 56 -12.72 -1.94 -14.00
N ILE A 57 -11.49 -2.36 -14.28
CA ILE A 57 -10.83 -2.10 -15.56
C ILE A 57 -10.71 -3.42 -16.33
N SER A 58 -10.77 -3.35 -17.65
CA SER A 58 -10.46 -4.48 -18.50
C SER A 58 -8.95 -4.65 -18.60
N ILE A 59 -8.40 -5.56 -17.79
CA ILE A 59 -6.97 -5.88 -17.74
C ILE A 59 -6.78 -7.39 -17.81
N SER A 60 -5.72 -7.87 -18.45
CA SER A 60 -5.41 -9.29 -18.48
C SER A 60 -4.96 -9.78 -17.09
N ASN A 61 -5.18 -11.05 -16.78
CA ASN A 61 -4.70 -11.63 -15.51
C ASN A 61 -3.17 -11.54 -15.37
N ALA A 62 -2.44 -11.63 -16.47
CA ALA A 62 -0.98 -11.52 -16.47
C ALA A 62 -0.53 -10.10 -16.12
N ASP A 63 -1.12 -9.09 -16.77
CA ASP A 63 -0.79 -7.68 -16.51
C ASP A 63 -1.22 -7.26 -15.11
N LEU A 64 -2.38 -7.74 -14.65
CA LEU A 64 -2.84 -7.51 -13.28
C LEU A 64 -1.87 -8.12 -12.27
N SER A 65 -1.45 -9.37 -12.46
CA SER A 65 -0.50 -10.04 -11.57
C SER A 65 0.82 -9.28 -11.49
N ASN A 66 1.37 -8.88 -12.64
CA ASN A 66 2.60 -8.08 -12.71
C ASN A 66 2.43 -6.72 -12.00
N SER A 67 1.29 -6.06 -12.20
CA SER A 67 0.98 -4.78 -11.55
C SER A 67 0.90 -4.92 -10.03
N LEU A 68 0.23 -5.95 -9.52
CA LEU A 68 0.11 -6.19 -8.08
C LEU A 68 1.45 -6.58 -7.44
N MET A 69 2.24 -7.43 -8.12
CA MET A 69 3.58 -7.78 -7.68
C MET A 69 4.48 -6.55 -7.58
N SER A 70 4.52 -5.71 -8.62
CA SER A 70 5.32 -4.47 -8.60
C SER A 70 4.91 -3.54 -7.44
N GLN A 71 3.60 -3.38 -7.21
CA GLN A 71 3.09 -2.57 -6.10
C GLN A 71 3.54 -3.09 -4.73
N ILE A 72 3.47 -4.40 -4.52
CA ILE A 72 3.87 -5.03 -3.25
C ILE A 72 5.39 -4.95 -3.09
N ASP A 73 6.16 -5.23 -4.14
CA ASP A 73 7.63 -5.19 -4.13
C ASP A 73 8.17 -3.80 -3.82
N ASP A 74 7.55 -2.75 -4.37
CA ASP A 74 7.94 -1.37 -4.11
C ASP A 74 7.78 -1.02 -2.62
N LEU A 75 6.63 -1.38 -2.01
CA LEU A 75 6.41 -1.15 -0.59
C LEU A 75 7.33 -2.03 0.28
N ASP A 76 7.52 -3.31 -0.08
CA ASP A 76 8.40 -4.24 0.66
C ASP A 76 9.85 -3.75 0.66
N ARG A 77 10.36 -3.23 -0.46
CA ARG A 77 11.70 -2.64 -0.53
C ARG A 77 11.85 -1.44 0.40
N ILE A 78 10.85 -0.56 0.45
CA ILE A 78 10.85 0.60 1.35
C ILE A 78 10.81 0.11 2.81
N ALA A 79 9.90 -0.81 3.14
CA ALA A 79 9.79 -1.39 4.48
C ALA A 79 11.12 -1.99 4.96
N ARG A 80 11.77 -2.80 4.11
CA ARG A 80 13.09 -3.38 4.41
C ARG A 80 14.17 -2.33 4.61
N SER A 81 14.20 -1.28 3.78
CA SER A 81 15.17 -0.17 3.95
C SER A 81 14.99 0.59 5.26
N LEU A 82 13.80 0.52 5.84
CA LEU A 82 13.45 1.10 7.12
C LEU A 82 13.49 0.07 8.25
N GLU A 83 14.11 -1.10 8.05
CA GLU A 83 14.23 -2.17 9.04
C GLU A 83 12.87 -2.60 9.62
N THR A 84 11.91 -2.83 8.73
CA THR A 84 10.60 -3.42 9.07
C THR A 84 10.15 -4.35 7.94
N SER A 85 9.00 -5.00 8.11
CA SER A 85 8.45 -5.97 7.17
C SER A 85 6.95 -5.81 7.04
N LEU A 86 6.41 -6.29 5.92
CA LEU A 86 4.98 -6.35 5.71
C LEU A 86 4.35 -7.50 6.52
N ASN A 87 3.21 -7.22 7.14
CA ASN A 87 2.41 -8.15 7.94
C ASN A 87 1.28 -8.78 7.13
N HIS A 88 0.62 -8.00 6.26
CA HIS A 88 -0.57 -8.43 5.53
C HIS A 88 -0.70 -7.76 4.16
N ILE A 89 -1.59 -8.29 3.34
CA ILE A 89 -2.04 -7.69 2.08
C ILE A 89 -3.56 -7.52 2.15
N LYS A 90 -4.06 -6.34 1.79
CA LYS A 90 -5.49 -6.06 1.67
C LYS A 90 -5.74 -5.42 0.31
N MET A 91 -6.58 -6.00 -0.53
CA MET A 91 -6.90 -5.39 -1.83
C MET A 91 -7.69 -4.09 -1.65
N HIS A 92 -7.45 -3.13 -2.54
CA HIS A 92 -8.10 -1.84 -2.55
C HIS A 92 -9.21 -1.77 -3.59
N GLY A 93 -10.33 -1.15 -3.19
CA GLY A 93 -11.31 -0.63 -4.12
C GLY A 93 -12.11 -1.73 -4.82
N ALA A 94 -12.11 -1.69 -6.15
CA ALA A 94 -12.89 -2.60 -6.98
C ALA A 94 -12.25 -3.96 -7.22
N LEU A 95 -10.96 -4.10 -6.91
CA LEU A 95 -10.21 -5.36 -6.99
C LEU A 95 -10.56 -6.30 -5.83
#